data_AF-A0A7Y2YCA5-F1
#
_entry.id   AF-A0A7Y2YCA5-F1
#
_cell.length_a   1.000
_cell.length_b   1.000
_cell.length_c   1.000
_cell.angle_alpha   90.00
_cell.angle_beta   90.00
_cell.angle_gamma   90.00
#
_symmetry.space_group_name_H-M   'P 1'
#
loop_
_entity.id
_entity.type
_entity.pdbx_description
1 polymer ?
#
loop_
_entity_poly.entity_id
_entity_poly.type
_entity_poly.pdbx_seq_one_letter_code
_entity_poly.pdbx_strand_id
1 'polypeptide(L)' 'DIPESERLSAYVMDTASEGFEDLLDERRKRKQKFFHHRPPAVLDVCQVPMAGRLTR' A
#
# COMPACT_ATOMS: atom_id res chain seq x y z
N ASP A 1 7.94 6.11 28.65
CA ASP A 1 6.57 6.14 28.09
C ASP A 1 6.06 7.56 27.95
N ILE A 2 5.23 7.79 26.94
CA ILE A 2 4.54 9.07 26.68
C ILE A 2 3.10 9.02 27.24
N PRO A 3 2.57 10.11 27.80
CA PRO A 3 1.19 10.22 28.25
C PRO A 3 0.20 9.88 27.13
N GLU A 4 -0.92 9.25 27.46
CA GLU A 4 -1.90 8.78 26.46
C GLU A 4 -2.40 9.91 25.54
N SER A 5 -2.61 11.10 26.09
CA SER A 5 -3.00 12.31 25.35
C SER A 5 -1.97 12.81 24.34
N GLU A 6 -0.72 12.35 24.44
CA GLU A 6 0.38 12.71 23.54
C GLU A 6 0.70 11.60 22.53
N ARG A 7 0.04 10.43 22.64
CA ARG A 7 0.27 9.30 21.75
C ARG A 7 -0.41 9.53 20.41
N LEU A 8 0.34 9.38 19.33
CA LEU A 8 -0.24 9.34 17.99
C LEU A 8 -0.95 8.00 17.76
N SER A 9 -2.14 8.06 17.15
CA SER A 9 -2.82 6.86 16.68
C SER A 9 -2.27 6.46 15.31
N ALA A 10 -1.77 5.23 15.20
CA ALA A 10 -1.26 4.67 13.96
C ALA A 10 -2.25 3.66 13.39
N TYR A 11 -2.66 3.89 12.15
CA TYR A 11 -3.53 2.99 11.39
C TYR A 11 -2.73 2.36 10.27
N VAL A 12 -2.97 1.07 10.05
CA VAL A 12 -2.39 0.29 8.94
C VAL A 12 -3.55 -0.29 8.15
N MET A 13 -3.42 -0.27 6.81
CA MET A 13 -4.39 -0.92 5.93
C MET A 13 -4.50 -2.41 6.25
N ASP A 14 -5.73 -2.93 6.28
CA ASP A 14 -5.98 -4.35 6.41
C ASP A 14 -5.57 -5.09 5.13
N THR A 15 -4.57 -5.97 5.25
CA THR A 15 -4.04 -6.75 4.12
C THR A 15 -4.97 -7.86 3.65
N ALA A 16 -6.04 -8.16 4.39
CA ALA A 16 -7.09 -9.08 3.99
C ALA A 16 -8.27 -8.38 3.28
N SER A 17 -8.21 -7.05 3.11
CA SER A 17 -9.28 -6.28 2.47
C SER A 17 -9.18 -6.30 0.93
N GLU A 18 -10.32 -6.20 0.26
CA GLU A 18 -10.40 -6.04 -1.21
C GLU A 18 -9.59 -4.83 -1.71
N GLY A 19 -9.57 -3.74 -0.94
CA GLY A 19 -8.79 -2.54 -1.30
C GLY A 19 -7.28 -2.77 -1.33
N PHE A 20 -6.77 -3.72 -0.52
CA PHE A 20 -5.37 -4.12 -0.60
C PHE A 20 -5.09 -4.95 -1.86
N GLU A 21 -6.02 -5.85 -2.23
CA GLU A 21 -5.92 -6.63 -3.48
C GLU A 21 -5.89 -5.72 -4.72
N ASP A 22 -6.79 -4.73 -4.78
CA ASP A 22 -6.83 -3.72 -5.84
C ASP A 22 -5.51 -2.95 -5.96
N LEU A 23 -4.93 -2.55 -4.82
CA LEU A 23 -3.64 -1.87 -4.76
C LEU A 23 -2.50 -2.72 -5.34
N LEU A 24 -2.46 -4.02 -5.01
CA LEU A 24 -1.48 -4.95 -5.56
C LEU A 24 -1.64 -5.11 -7.08
N ASP A 25 -2.89 -5.22 -7.52
CA ASP A 25 -3.24 -5.43 -8.92
C ASP A 25 -2.85 -4.24 -9.80
N GLU A 26 -3.16 -3.02 -9.37
CA GLU A 26 -2.78 -1.81 -10.10
C GLU A 26 -1.26 -1.65 -10.22
N ARG A 27 -0.53 -1.96 -9.14
CA ARG A 27 0.95 -1.88 -9.13
C ARG A 27 1.63 -2.94 -9.99
N ARG A 28 1.05 -4.14 -10.04
CA ARG A 28 1.56 -5.27 -10.82
C ARG A 28 1.24 -5.12 -12.31
N LYS A 29 0.00 -4.76 -12.65
CA LYS A 29 -0.50 -4.76 -14.04
C LYS A 29 -0.11 -3.51 -14.83
N ARG A 30 0.16 -2.38 -14.16
CA ARG A 30 0.71 -1.13 -14.74
C ARG A 30 0.08 -0.77 -16.10
N LYS A 31 -1.24 -0.61 -16.12
CA LYS A 31 -2.04 -0.48 -17.36
C LYS A 31 -1.89 0.85 -18.10
N GLN A 32 -1.05 1.76 -17.60
CA GLN A 32 -0.90 3.12 -18.10
C GLN A 32 -0.33 3.15 -19.53
N LYS A 33 -0.84 4.07 -20.38
CA LYS A 33 -0.40 4.23 -21.79
C LYS A 33 1.07 4.65 -21.94
N PHE A 34 1.70 5.11 -20.85
CA PHE A 34 3.12 5.44 -20.80
C PHE A 34 4.02 4.27 -21.20
N PHE A 35 3.64 3.03 -20.86
CA PHE A 35 4.43 1.85 -21.17
C PHE A 35 4.18 1.38 -22.61
N HIS A 36 5.09 1.71 -23.53
CA HIS A 36 5.08 1.15 -24.90
C HIS A 36 5.15 -0.39 -24.87
N HIS A 37 6.01 -0.94 -24.01
CA HIS A 37 6.05 -2.36 -23.66
C HIS A 37 5.72 -2.51 -22.18
N ARG A 38 4.66 -3.24 -21.86
CA ARG A 38 4.23 -3.40 -20.47
C ARG A 38 5.23 -4.27 -19.71
N PRO A 39 5.63 -3.89 -18.48
CA PRO A 39 6.43 -4.74 -17.62
C PRO A 39 5.71 -6.06 -17.30
N PRO A 40 6.46 -7.12 -16.94
CA PRO A 40 5.87 -8.35 -16.43
C PRO A 40 4.99 -8.08 -15.22
N ALA A 41 3.86 -8.78 -15.12
CA ALA A 41 2.90 -8.66 -14.03
C ALA A 41 3.41 -9.40 -12.77
N VAL A 42 4.49 -8.88 -12.17
CA VAL A 42 5.06 -9.36 -10.91
C VAL A 42 5.31 -8.18 -9.97
N LEU A 43 5.30 -8.45 -8.67
CA LEU A 43 5.63 -7.49 -7.62
C LEU A 43 6.40 -8.22 -6.53
N ASP A 44 7.60 -7.75 -6.21
CA ASP A 44 8.37 -8.25 -5.08
C ASP A 44 7.65 -7.91 -3.77
N VAL A 45 7.62 -8.86 -2.82
CA VAL A 45 6.96 -8.67 -1.52
C VAL A 45 7.48 -7.46 -0.76
N CYS A 46 8.79 -7.18 -0.83
CA CYS A 46 9.41 -6.02 -0.17
C CYS A 46 9.11 -4.70 -0.89
N GLN A 47 8.57 -4.74 -2.10
CA GLN A 47 8.14 -3.56 -2.87
C GLN A 47 6.65 -3.25 -2.71
N VAL A 48 5.91 -4.08 -1.97
CA VAL A 48 4.52 -3.80 -1.62
C VAL A 48 4.49 -2.61 -0.65
N PRO A 49 3.81 -1.49 -1.01
CA PRO A 49 3.73 -0.35 -0.12
C PRO A 49 2.78 -0.68 1.04
N MET A 50 3.28 -0.62 2.27
CA MET A 50 2.42 -0.70 3.44
C MET A 50 1.79 0.67 3.68
N ALA A 51 0.49 0.79 3.38
CA ALA A 51 -0.25 2.03 3.62
C ALA A 51 -0.50 2.22 5.11
N GLY A 52 -0.01 3.33 5.64
CA GLY A 52 -0.19 3.72 7.03
C GLY A 52 -0.64 5.18 7.15
N ARG A 53 -1.32 5.50 8.25
CA ARG A 53 -1.76 6.85 8.59
C ARG A 53 -1.50 7.12 10.06
N LEU A 54 -0.98 8.31 10.35
CA LEU A 54 -0.86 8.83 11.71
C LEU A 54 -1.93 9.90 11.94
N THR A 55 -2.58 9.86 13.10
CA THR A 55 -3.50 10.91 13.56
C THR A 55 -3.20 11.30 15.00
N ARG A 56 -3.67 12.49 15.38
CA ARG A 56 -3.78 12.94 16.77
C ARG A 56 -5.17 12.64 17.28
#